data_AF-A0A940JR41-F1
#
_entry.id   AF-A0A940JR41-F1
#
_cell.length_a   1.000
_cell.length_b   1.000
_cell.length_c   1.000
_cell.angle_alpha   90.00
_cell.angle_beta   90.00
_cell.angle_gamma   90.00
#
_symmetry.space_group_name_H-M   'P 1'
#
loop_
_entity.id
_entity.type
_entity.pdbx_description
1 polymer ?
#
loop_
_entity_poly.entity_id
_entity_poly.type
_entity_poly.pdbx_seq_one_letter_code
_entity_poly.pdbx_strand_id
1 'polypeptide(L)'
;MTKFTVDVTQRIEVELDAEKFDDAFMEEFRASFYPFDTIEDHAQHLAQLHARGLVDWLPSFIEGYGPSNDMGINLSSSTCETEIVDD
;
A
#
# COMPACT_ATOMS: atom_id res chain seq x y z
N MET A 1 18.49 -30.34 -6.94
CA MET A 1 17.74 -29.15 -6.50
C MET A 1 16.52 -29.05 -7.36
N THR A 2 15.36 -28.80 -6.76
CA THR A 2 14.11 -28.54 -7.49
C THR A 2 13.82 -27.05 -7.35
N LYS A 3 13.48 -26.40 -8.47
CA LYS A 3 13.10 -24.97 -8.54
C LYS A 3 11.61 -24.92 -8.87
N PHE A 4 10.89 -24.01 -8.23
CA PHE A 4 9.51 -23.68 -8.55
C PHE A 4 9.42 -22.16 -8.73
N THR A 5 8.58 -21.72 -9.66
CA THR A 5 8.11 -20.33 -9.73
C THR A 5 6.68 -20.34 -9.21
N VAL A 6 6.34 -19.40 -8.33
CA VAL A 6 5.01 -19.36 -7.68
C VAL A 6 4.51 -17.93 -7.73
N ASP A 7 3.34 -17.74 -8.32
CA ASP A 7 2.62 -16.48 -8.25
C ASP A 7 1.90 -16.37 -6.91
N VAL A 8 1.98 -15.20 -6.29
CA VAL A 8 1.32 -14.89 -5.02
C VAL A 8 0.45 -13.66 -5.24
N THR A 9 -0.86 -13.84 -5.16
CA THR A 9 -1.84 -12.77 -5.36
C THR A 9 -2.52 -12.44 -4.04
N GLN A 10 -2.44 -11.18 -3.61
CA GLN A 10 -3.16 -10.69 -2.44
C GLN A 10 -4.16 -9.62 -2.86
N ARG A 11 -5.39 -9.72 -2.34
CA ARG A 11 -6.39 -8.65 -2.48
C ARG A 11 -6.41 -7.83 -1.20
N ILE A 12 -6.07 -6.56 -1.35
CA ILE A 12 -6.03 -5.59 -0.26
C ILE A 12 -7.17 -4.59 -0.45
N GLU A 13 -7.97 -4.40 0.58
CA GLU A 13 -8.93 -3.30 0.67
C GLU A 13 -8.22 -2.09 1.28
N VAL A 14 -8.34 -0.96 0.59
CA VAL A 14 -7.69 0.30 0.96
C VAL A 14 -8.74 1.37 1.10
N GLU A 15 -8.87 1.91 2.31
CA GLU A 15 -9.74 3.05 2.61
C GLU A 15 -8.86 4.24 2.97
N LEU A 16 -9.11 5.37 2.28
CA LEU A 16 -8.37 6.62 2.45
C LEU A 16 -9.37 7.75 2.65
N ASP A 17 -9.08 8.61 3.63
CA ASP A 17 -9.75 9.89 3.77
C ASP A 17 -9.24 10.86 2.70
N ALA A 18 -10.02 11.05 1.63
CA ALA A 18 -9.62 11.91 0.50
C ALA A 18 -9.36 13.38 0.90
N GLU A 19 -9.92 13.87 2.00
CA GLU A 19 -9.64 15.24 2.48
C GLU A 19 -8.20 15.38 3.03
N LYS A 20 -7.54 14.27 3.37
CA LYS A 20 -6.15 14.24 3.82
C LYS A 20 -5.14 14.19 2.67
N PHE A 21 -5.60 13.84 1.47
CA PHE A 21 -4.82 13.78 0.24
C PHE A 21 -5.10 15.02 -0.61
N ASP A 22 -4.97 16.20 0.01
CA ASP A 22 -5.16 17.47 -0.66
C ASP A 22 -3.98 17.82 -1.59
N ASP A 23 -4.15 18.87 -2.39
CA ASP A 23 -3.13 19.30 -3.36
C ASP A 23 -1.76 19.55 -2.69
N ALA A 24 -1.74 20.07 -1.46
CA ALA A 24 -0.51 20.39 -0.76
C ALA A 24 0.23 19.13 -0.31
N PHE A 25 -0.49 18.16 0.28
CA PHE A 25 0.07 16.85 0.63
C PHE A 25 0.57 16.12 -0.62
N MET A 26 -0.25 16.08 -1.69
CA MET A 26 0.09 15.39 -2.93
C MET A 26 1.34 16.01 -3.59
N GLU A 27 1.48 17.34 -3.59
CA GLU A 27 2.66 18.02 -4.11
C GLU A 27 3.92 17.73 -3.27
N GLU A 28 3.83 17.80 -1.94
CA GLU A 28 4.96 17.52 -1.05
C GLU A 28 5.41 16.06 -1.17
N PHE A 29 4.46 15.13 -1.15
CA PHE A 29 4.72 13.71 -1.27
C PHE A 29 5.44 13.41 -2.59
N ARG A 30 4.93 13.96 -3.70
CA ARG A 30 5.52 13.77 -5.03
C ARG A 30 6.93 14.32 -5.14
N ALA A 31 7.21 15.43 -4.45
CA ALA A 31 8.54 16.05 -4.44
C ALA A 31 9.55 15.27 -3.60
N SER A 32 9.11 14.55 -2.57
CA SER A 32 9.97 13.95 -1.55
C SER A 32 10.11 12.42 -1.64
N PHE A 33 9.08 11.74 -2.16
CA PHE A 33 8.98 10.28 -2.14
C PHE A 33 8.87 9.69 -3.56
N TYR A 34 7.65 9.53 -4.05
CA TYR A 34 7.37 8.88 -5.34
C TYR A 34 6.55 9.81 -6.24
N PRO A 35 6.72 9.77 -7.57
CA PRO A 35 6.03 10.64 -8.50
C PRO A 35 4.55 10.24 -8.69
N PHE A 36 3.76 10.26 -7.62
CA PHE A 36 2.33 9.96 -7.61
C PHE A 36 1.52 11.22 -7.85
N ASP A 37 0.55 11.11 -8.76
CA ASP A 37 -0.27 12.24 -9.19
C ASP A 37 -1.72 12.09 -8.72
N THR A 38 -2.13 10.88 -8.34
CA THR A 38 -3.53 10.56 -7.99
C THR A 38 -3.62 9.80 -6.68
N ILE A 39 -4.73 9.93 -5.97
CA ILE A 39 -4.98 9.17 -4.73
C ILE A 39 -4.97 7.65 -4.98
N GLU A 40 -5.32 7.21 -6.18
CA GLU A 40 -5.24 5.82 -6.62
C GLU A 40 -3.80 5.29 -6.67
N ASP A 41 -2.82 6.12 -7.00
CA ASP A 41 -1.39 5.74 -6.96
C ASP A 41 -0.96 5.48 -5.51
N HIS A 42 -1.42 6.32 -4.57
CA HIS A 42 -1.19 6.12 -3.15
C HIS A 42 -1.88 4.86 -2.63
N ALA A 43 -3.11 4.59 -3.06
CA ALA A 43 -3.82 3.37 -2.70
C ALA A 43 -3.06 2.12 -3.16
N GLN A 44 -2.54 2.10 -4.39
CA GLN A 44 -1.69 1.02 -4.89
C GLN A 44 -0.40 0.87 -4.07
N HIS A 45 0.23 1.98 -3.70
CA HIS A 45 1.42 1.97 -2.87
C HIS A 45 1.15 1.42 -1.46
N LEU A 46 0.09 1.86 -0.81
CA LEU A 46 -0.28 1.36 0.51
C LEU A 46 -0.68 -0.11 0.48
N ALA A 47 -1.37 -0.55 -0.58
CA ALA A 47 -1.67 -1.97 -0.80
C ALA A 47 -0.40 -2.82 -0.88
N GLN A 48 0.61 -2.41 -1.66
CA GLN A 48 1.87 -3.18 -1.73
C GLN A 48 2.65 -3.15 -0.40
N LEU A 49 2.57 -2.08 0.39
CA LEU A 49 3.22 -2.04 1.70
C LEU A 49 2.58 -3.05 2.65
N HIS A 50 1.24 -3.10 2.67
CA HIS A 50 0.47 -4.04 3.49
C HIS A 50 0.69 -5.48 3.04
N ALA A 51 0.63 -5.76 1.74
CA ALA A 51 0.89 -7.09 1.19
C ALA A 51 2.29 -7.64 1.53
N ARG A 52 3.27 -6.76 1.82
CA ARG A 52 4.63 -7.11 2.25
C ARG A 52 4.80 -7.14 3.77
N GLY A 53 3.75 -6.90 4.54
CA GLY A 53 3.79 -6.86 6.01
C GLY A 53 4.55 -5.67 6.59
N LEU A 54 4.71 -4.58 5.84
CA LEU A 54 5.49 -3.42 6.26
C LEU A 54 4.69 -2.42 7.12
N VAL A 55 3.36 -2.53 7.13
CA VAL A 55 2.46 -1.57 7.78
C VAL A 55 1.37 -2.24 8.63
N ASP A 56 1.57 -3.50 9.03
CA ASP A 56 0.56 -4.34 9.68
C ASP A 56 0.48 -4.15 11.21
N TRP A 57 1.31 -3.26 11.76
CA TRP A 57 1.41 -3.03 13.20
C TRP A 57 0.54 -1.83 13.60
N LEU A 58 -0.33 -1.93 14.61
CA LEU A 58 -1.15 -0.78 15.02
C LEU A 58 -0.57 -0.04 16.24
N PRO A 59 -0.57 1.31 16.25
CA PRO A 59 -0.69 2.20 15.08
C PRO A 59 0.62 2.23 14.27
N SER A 60 0.54 2.10 12.94
CA SER A 60 1.71 2.16 12.07
C SER A 60 1.99 3.60 11.68
N PHE A 61 3.24 4.03 11.92
CA PHE A 61 3.82 5.15 11.19
C PHE A 61 4.23 4.63 9.81
N ILE A 62 3.66 5.19 8.76
CA ILE A 62 3.96 4.83 7.38
C ILE A 62 4.87 5.91 6.80
N GLU A 63 6.08 5.55 6.38
CA GLU A 63 7.02 6.51 5.80
C GLU A 63 6.41 7.25 4.60
N GLY A 64 6.46 8.58 4.64
CA GLY A 64 5.83 9.48 3.67
C GLY A 64 4.37 9.84 3.94
N TYR A 65 3.65 9.09 4.77
CA TYR A 65 2.26 9.38 5.12
C TYR A 65 2.12 9.82 6.59
N GLY A 66 3.03 9.40 7.47
CA GLY A 66 2.93 9.66 8.90
C GLY A 66 2.08 8.63 9.64
N PRO A 67 1.50 8.98 10.81
CA PRO A 67 0.61 8.08 11.54
C PRO A 67 -0.64 7.75 10.72
N SER A 68 -0.84 6.47 10.41
CA SER A 68 -1.97 5.97 9.60
C SER A 68 -3.34 6.48 10.04
N ASN A 69 -3.61 6.49 11.35
CA ASN A 69 -4.87 7.00 11.91
C ASN A 69 -5.08 8.50 11.67
N ASP A 70 -4.02 9.31 11.71
CA ASP A 70 -4.12 10.76 11.54
C ASP A 70 -4.40 11.15 10.08
N MET A 71 -4.00 10.28 9.14
CA MET A 71 -4.24 10.39 7.71
C MET A 71 -5.49 9.65 7.22
N GLY A 72 -6.26 9.03 8.13
CA GLY A 72 -7.46 8.28 7.73
C GLY A 72 -7.15 7.11 6.79
N ILE A 73 -6.02 6.43 7.00
CA ILE A 73 -5.60 5.27 6.21
C ILE A 73 -6.00 3.99 6.94
N ASN A 74 -6.80 3.15 6.29
CA ASN A 74 -7.13 1.80 6.76
C ASN A 74 -6.86 0.77 5.66
N LEU A 75 -6.17 -0.30 6.04
CA LEU A 75 -5.72 -1.36 5.14
C LEU A 75 -6.13 -2.70 5.72
N SER A 76 -6.72 -3.56 4.90
CA SER A 76 -7.02 -4.93 5.29
C SER A 76 -6.84 -5.92 4.15
N SER A 77 -6.42 -7.14 4.47
CA SER A 77 -6.26 -8.22 3.51
C SER A 77 -7.53 -9.06 3.46
N SER A 78 -8.11 -9.26 2.26
CA SER A 78 -9.31 -10.08 2.09
C SER A 78 -8.96 -11.55 1.74
N THR A 79 -8.00 -11.75 0.85
CA THR A 79 -7.61 -13.08 0.34
C THR A 79 -6.15 -13.12 -0.08
N CYS A 80 -5.53 -14.30 0.03
CA CYS A 80 -4.20 -14.59 -0.52
C CYS A 80 -4.28 -15.92 -1.29
N GLU A 81 -3.94 -15.87 -2.57
CA GLU A 81 -3.99 -16.99 -3.51
C GLU A 81 -2.56 -17.30 -4.01
N THR A 82 -2.26 -18.59 -4.21
CA THR A 82 -0.96 -19.03 -4.70
C THR A 82 -1.11 -20.03 -5.82
N GLU A 83 -0.26 -19.91 -6.85
CA GLU A 83 -0.27 -20.77 -8.03
C GLU A 83 1.17 -21.10 -8.45
N ILE A 84 1.49 -22.39 -8.65
CA ILE A 84 2.79 -22.78 -9.24
C ILE A 84 2.70 -22.51 -10.74
N VAL A 85 3.64 -21.75 -11.27
CA VAL A 85 3.74 -21.44 -12.70
C VAL A 85 4.94 -22.15 -13.30
N ASP A 86 4.72 -22.77 -14.45
CA ASP A 86 5.76 -23.39 -15.27
C ASP A 86 6.24 -22.35 -16.30
N ASP A 87 7.50 -21.91 -16.20
CA ASP A 87 8.14 -21.00 -17.16
C ASP A 87 8.39 -21.66 -18.53
#